data_AF-A0A7S7UYQ4-F1
#
_entry.id   AF-A0A7S7UYQ4-F1
#
_cell.length_a   1.000
_cell.length_b   1.000
_cell.length_c   1.000
_cell.angle_alpha   90.00
_cell.angle_beta   90.00
_cell.angle_gamma   90.00
#
_symmetry.space_group_name_H-M   'P 1'
#
loop_
_entity.id
_entity.type
_entity.pdbx_description
1 polymer ?
#
loop_
_entity_poly.entity_id
_entity_poly.type
_entity_poly.pdbx_seq_one_letter_code
_entity_poly.pdbx_strand_id
1 'polypeptide(L)'
;MRVLRTIPPKYACRACEGPIVQASAPARLVEGGMATTALIAHIAAAKYAWQSTLYRQTQILAGQGVVVDRQTLARWMGSAAWLVRGLYDLQLKTMHGFERLFCDETPMPVLDPVRGRTRICQFWAHATDDRAWKGPAPPAVAYVFADGRGKKEIVAQLAGFEGVLQVDGYAAYASLVGDAKVPGRSSWRIVSFTRAATS
;
A
#
# COMPACT_ATOMS: atom_id res chain seq x y z
N MET A 1 19.58 6.30 -16.66
CA MET A 1 19.24 7.29 -15.60
C MET A 1 19.69 8.67 -16.07
N ARG A 2 19.00 9.76 -15.69
CA ARG A 2 19.39 11.13 -16.06
C ARG A 2 19.49 12.04 -14.84
N VAL A 3 20.47 12.94 -14.82
CA VAL A 3 20.61 13.98 -13.79
C VAL A 3 19.94 15.25 -14.30
N LEU A 4 19.03 15.80 -13.50
CA LEU A 4 18.35 17.06 -13.80
C LEU A 4 19.03 18.19 -13.03
N ARG A 5 19.58 19.17 -13.75
CA ARG A 5 20.14 20.40 -13.16
C ARG A 5 19.11 21.51 -13.30
N THR A 6 18.57 21.98 -12.18
CA THR A 6 17.65 23.12 -12.14
C THR A 6 18.39 24.33 -11.58
N ILE A 7 18.50 25.41 -12.35
CA ILE A 7 19.17 26.66 -11.94
C ILE A 7 18.11 27.76 -11.91
N PRO A 8 17.57 28.10 -10.74
CA PRO A 8 16.59 29.18 -10.63
C PRO A 8 17.30 30.54 -10.81
N PRO A 9 16.87 31.38 -11.77
CA PRO A 9 17.44 32.72 -11.93
C PRO A 9 17.05 33.61 -10.73
N LYS A 10 18.02 34.43 -10.30
CA LYS A 10 17.82 35.47 -9.28
C LYS A 10 17.66 36.81 -9.97
N TYR A 11 16.60 37.52 -9.69
CA TYR A 11 16.31 38.83 -10.26
C TYR A 11 16.47 39.92 -9.21
N ALA A 12 17.10 41.03 -9.58
CA ALA A 12 17.25 42.21 -8.74
C ALA A 12 16.89 43.46 -9.55
N CYS A 13 16.08 44.34 -8.98
CA CYS A 13 15.70 45.60 -9.59
C CYS A 13 16.73 46.67 -9.24
N ARG A 14 17.48 47.17 -10.23
CA ARG A 14 18.50 48.21 -10.00
C ARG A 14 17.90 49.59 -9.71
N ALA A 15 16.67 49.86 -10.14
CA ALA A 15 16.03 51.17 -10.00
C ALA A 15 15.33 51.36 -8.64
N CYS A 16 14.92 50.26 -8.01
CA CYS A 16 14.06 50.29 -6.82
C CYS A 16 14.74 49.71 -5.57
N GLU A 17 16.01 49.28 -5.66
CA GLU A 17 16.79 48.65 -4.58
C GLU A 17 16.05 47.54 -3.80
N GLY A 18 15.04 46.94 -4.44
CA GLY A 18 14.19 45.94 -3.82
C GLY A 18 14.92 44.62 -3.58
N PRO A 19 14.37 43.74 -2.71
CA PRO A 19 14.98 42.46 -2.39
C PRO A 19 15.13 41.59 -3.64
N ILE A 20 16.17 40.75 -3.65
CA ILE A 20 16.40 39.77 -4.72
C ILE A 20 15.23 38.79 -4.74
N VAL A 21 14.53 38.71 -5.87
CA VAL A 21 13.41 37.80 -6.08
C VAL A 21 13.90 36.57 -6.83
N GLN A 22 13.54 35.39 -6.33
CA GLN A 22 13.84 34.12 -6.97
C GLN A 22 12.57 33.27 -6.99
N ALA A 23 12.31 32.58 -8.11
CA ALA A 23 11.20 31.63 -8.18
C ALA A 23 11.43 30.48 -7.18
N SER A 24 10.38 30.11 -6.45
CA SER A 24 10.40 28.97 -5.54
C SER A 24 10.70 27.68 -6.32
N ALA A 25 11.47 26.78 -5.69
CA ALA A 25 11.72 25.47 -6.29
C ALA A 25 10.38 24.71 -6.45
N PRO A 26 10.20 23.96 -7.56
CA PRO A 26 9.03 23.12 -7.73
C PRO A 26 8.88 22.16 -6.54
N ALA A 27 7.63 21.94 -6.11
CA ALA A 27 7.33 20.96 -5.08
C ALA A 27 7.82 19.57 -5.50
N ARG A 28 8.44 18.86 -4.57
CA ARG A 28 8.98 17.51 -4.77
C ARG A 28 8.46 16.59 -3.69
N LEU A 29 8.42 15.29 -3.98
CA LEU A 29 8.01 14.26 -3.02
C LEU A 29 8.80 14.34 -1.71
N VAL A 30 10.10 14.57 -1.80
CA VAL A 30 10.96 14.86 -0.65
C VAL A 30 11.44 16.29 -0.78
N GLU A 31 10.96 17.16 0.11
CA GLU A 31 11.40 18.56 0.16
C GLU A 31 12.91 18.65 0.44
N GLY A 32 13.60 19.53 -0.29
CA GLY A 32 15.06 19.66 -0.22
C GLY A 32 15.84 18.43 -0.70
N GLY A 33 15.17 17.35 -1.12
CA GLY A 33 15.82 16.12 -1.58
C GLY A 33 16.44 16.24 -2.97
N MET A 34 17.54 15.51 -3.20
CA MET A 34 18.18 15.39 -4.52
C MET A 34 17.41 14.48 -5.47
N ALA A 35 16.59 13.56 -4.95
CA ALA A 35 15.81 12.63 -5.75
C ALA A 35 14.57 13.32 -6.34
N THR A 36 14.34 13.05 -7.62
CA THR A 36 13.14 13.49 -8.30
C THR A 36 11.98 12.56 -7.96
N THR A 37 10.73 13.07 -8.04
CA THR A 37 9.52 12.25 -7.89
C THR A 37 9.53 11.06 -8.87
N ALA A 38 10.00 11.25 -10.09
CA ALA A 38 10.11 10.19 -11.10
C ALA A 38 11.07 9.07 -10.68
N LEU A 39 12.22 9.39 -10.08
CA LEU A 39 13.15 8.38 -9.57
C LEU A 39 12.50 7.57 -8.44
N ILE A 40 11.82 8.24 -7.52
CA ILE A 40 11.18 7.57 -6.37
C ILE A 40 10.02 6.68 -6.86
N ALA A 41 9.22 7.14 -7.81
CA ALA A 41 8.17 6.34 -8.44
C ALA A 41 8.72 5.10 -9.14
N HIS A 42 9.84 5.22 -9.86
CA HIS A 42 10.51 4.08 -10.48
C HIS A 42 10.99 3.05 -9.45
N ILE A 43 11.63 3.50 -8.36
CA ILE A 43 12.11 2.63 -7.28
C ILE A 43 10.93 1.91 -6.59
N ALA A 44 9.83 2.61 -6.37
CA ALA A 44 8.61 2.05 -5.81
C ALA A 44 8.01 0.98 -6.73
N ALA A 45 7.85 1.28 -8.02
CA ALA A 45 7.35 0.30 -9.00
C ALA A 45 8.26 -0.93 -9.09
N ALA A 46 9.58 -0.73 -9.17
CA ALA A 46 10.55 -1.82 -9.17
C ALA A 46 10.43 -2.69 -7.91
N LYS A 47 10.21 -2.09 -6.73
CA LYS A 47 10.07 -2.81 -5.47
C LYS A 47 8.76 -3.59 -5.38
N TYR A 48 7.63 -2.94 -5.64
CA TYR A 48 6.31 -3.47 -5.31
C TYR A 48 5.64 -4.20 -6.48
N ALA A 49 5.81 -3.71 -7.72
CA ALA A 49 5.25 -4.37 -8.89
C ALA A 49 6.17 -5.48 -9.42
N TRP A 50 7.49 -5.27 -9.36
CA TRP A 50 8.49 -6.17 -9.96
C TRP A 50 9.35 -6.93 -8.94
N GLN A 51 9.02 -6.85 -7.65
CA GLN A 51 9.68 -7.60 -6.57
C GLN A 51 11.20 -7.41 -6.49
N SER A 52 11.73 -6.29 -7.00
CA SER A 52 13.16 -5.96 -6.93
C SER A 52 13.48 -5.34 -5.58
N THR A 53 14.21 -6.08 -4.74
CA THR A 53 14.56 -5.62 -3.39
C THR A 53 15.36 -4.31 -3.44
N LEU A 54 15.20 -3.47 -2.40
CA LEU A 54 15.96 -2.20 -2.33
C LEU A 54 17.48 -2.45 -2.36
N TYR A 55 17.95 -3.56 -1.80
CA TYR A 55 19.35 -3.97 -1.89
C TYR A 55 19.79 -4.17 -3.34
N ARG A 56 19.04 -4.95 -4.13
CA ARG A 56 19.32 -5.14 -5.56
C ARG A 56 19.30 -3.80 -6.31
N GLN A 57 18.33 -2.94 -6.00
CA GLN A 57 18.25 -1.63 -6.63
C GLN A 57 19.45 -0.73 -6.29
N THR A 58 19.96 -0.75 -5.05
CA THR A 58 21.18 -0.01 -4.70
C THR A 58 22.40 -0.49 -5.50
N GLN A 59 22.52 -1.79 -5.76
CA GLN A 59 23.60 -2.34 -6.60
C GLN A 59 23.47 -1.91 -8.06
N ILE A 60 22.24 -1.92 -8.61
CA ILE A 60 21.97 -1.46 -9.98
C ILE A 60 22.34 0.02 -10.13
N LEU A 61 21.97 0.86 -9.16
CA LEU A 61 22.31 2.29 -9.16
C LEU A 61 23.82 2.51 -9.03
N ALA A 62 24.50 1.74 -8.17
CA ALA A 62 25.95 1.82 -8.03
C ALA A 62 26.67 1.47 -9.34
N GLY A 63 26.18 0.47 -10.08
CA GLY A 63 26.67 0.14 -11.43
C GLY A 63 26.47 1.27 -12.46
N GLN A 64 25.59 2.22 -12.18
CA GLN A 64 25.36 3.43 -12.99
C GLN A 64 26.12 4.65 -12.44
N GLY A 65 27.03 4.46 -11.48
CA GLY A 65 27.81 5.53 -10.84
C GLY A 65 27.04 6.29 -9.75
N VAL A 66 25.86 5.81 -9.34
CA VAL A 66 25.02 6.46 -8.32
C VAL A 66 25.07 5.65 -7.04
N VAL A 67 25.95 6.07 -6.13
CA VAL A 67 26.10 5.44 -4.81
C VAL A 67 25.08 6.02 -3.85
N VAL A 68 24.07 5.22 -3.50
CA VAL A 68 23.02 5.57 -2.54
C VAL A 68 22.83 4.41 -1.59
N ASP A 69 22.75 4.71 -0.30
CA ASP A 69 22.55 3.68 0.71
C ASP A 69 21.10 3.16 0.73
N ARG A 70 20.92 1.92 1.22
CA ARG A 70 19.62 1.26 1.28
C ARG A 70 18.62 1.98 2.20
N GLN A 71 19.09 2.64 3.24
CA GLN A 71 18.24 3.36 4.20
C GLN A 71 17.67 4.63 3.57
N THR A 72 18.42 5.32 2.71
CA THR A 72 17.91 6.43 1.90
C THR A 72 16.78 5.97 0.99
N LEU A 73 16.93 4.83 0.29
CA LEU A 73 15.83 4.29 -0.51
C LEU A 73 14.62 3.93 0.34
N ALA A 74 14.83 3.33 1.51
CA ALA A 74 13.75 2.99 2.44
C ALA A 74 12.99 4.24 2.92
N ARG A 75 13.69 5.32 3.23
CA ARG A 75 13.08 6.62 3.60
C ARG A 75 12.24 7.20 2.46
N TRP A 76 12.70 7.10 1.21
CA TRP A 76 11.91 7.50 0.06
C TRP A 76 10.64 6.66 -0.09
N MET A 77 10.70 5.35 0.16
CA MET A 77 9.51 4.50 0.17
C MET A 77 8.53 4.91 1.27
N GLY A 78 9.01 5.26 2.46
CA GLY A 78 8.17 5.79 3.54
C GLY A 78 7.47 7.10 3.14
N SER A 79 8.20 8.00 2.48
CA SER A 79 7.65 9.27 2.00
C SER A 79 6.61 9.07 0.90
N ALA A 80 6.87 8.14 -0.03
CA ALA A 80 5.92 7.78 -1.08
C ALA A 80 4.66 7.13 -0.49
N ALA A 81 4.82 6.22 0.47
CA ALA A 81 3.70 5.59 1.18
C ALA A 81 2.85 6.61 1.93
N TRP A 82 3.46 7.63 2.53
CA TRP A 82 2.73 8.71 3.19
C TRP A 82 1.86 9.50 2.19
N LEU A 83 2.42 9.88 1.03
CA LEU A 83 1.67 10.63 0.02
C LEU A 83 0.48 9.86 -0.56
N VAL A 84 0.64 8.56 -0.83
CA VAL A 84 -0.42 7.75 -1.45
C VAL A 84 -1.43 7.21 -0.44
N ARG A 85 -1.23 7.44 0.86
CA ARG A 85 -2.11 6.93 1.93
C ARG A 85 -3.56 7.33 1.73
N GLY A 86 -3.83 8.60 1.42
CA GLY A 86 -5.20 9.06 1.22
C GLY A 86 -5.91 8.39 0.03
N LEU A 87 -5.17 8.07 -1.03
CA LEU A 87 -5.70 7.31 -2.17
C LEU A 87 -6.00 5.86 -1.77
N TYR A 88 -5.09 5.23 -1.01
CA TYR A 88 -5.31 3.89 -0.47
C TYR A 88 -6.54 3.83 0.44
N ASP A 89 -6.70 4.79 1.36
CA ASP A 89 -7.83 4.85 2.28
C ASP A 89 -9.16 5.04 1.52
N LEU A 90 -9.17 5.92 0.51
CA LEU A 90 -10.33 6.12 -0.36
C LEU A 90 -10.66 4.88 -1.18
N GLN A 91 -9.65 4.20 -1.74
CA GLN A 91 -9.85 2.98 -2.51
C GLN A 91 -10.45 1.88 -1.63
N LEU A 92 -9.87 1.64 -0.45
CA LEU A 92 -10.37 0.63 0.49
C LEU A 92 -11.82 0.93 0.90
N LYS A 93 -12.12 2.19 1.25
CA LYS A 93 -13.48 2.62 1.57
C LYS A 93 -14.45 2.43 0.41
N THR A 94 -14.03 2.75 -0.81
CA THR A 94 -14.86 2.57 -2.01
C THR A 94 -15.14 1.10 -2.26
N MET A 95 -14.14 0.24 -2.10
CA MET A 95 -14.28 -1.21 -2.22
C MET A 95 -15.27 -1.78 -1.21
N HIS A 96 -15.26 -1.27 0.03
CA HIS A 96 -16.22 -1.63 1.08
C HIS A 96 -17.64 -1.08 0.85
N GLY A 97 -17.84 -0.21 -0.14
CA GLY A 97 -19.17 0.27 -0.51
C GLY A 97 -19.91 -0.65 -1.51
N PHE A 98 -19.23 -1.65 -2.07
CA PHE A 98 -19.86 -2.61 -2.98
C PHE A 98 -20.50 -3.77 -2.22
N GLU A 99 -21.52 -4.38 -2.82
CA GLU A 99 -22.25 -5.50 -2.22
C GLU A 99 -21.37 -6.74 -2.01
N ARG A 100 -20.29 -6.90 -2.80
CA ARG A 100 -19.43 -8.09 -2.73
C ARG A 100 -17.98 -7.71 -2.54
N LEU A 101 -17.33 -8.38 -1.61
CA LEU A 101 -15.91 -8.23 -1.32
C LEU A 101 -15.26 -9.61 -1.23
N PHE A 102 -14.16 -9.79 -1.91
CA PHE A 102 -13.30 -10.96 -1.78
C PHE A 102 -12.25 -10.67 -0.73
N CYS A 103 -12.00 -11.61 0.17
CA CYS A 103 -10.95 -11.49 1.15
C CYS A 103 -10.13 -12.77 1.25
N ASP A 104 -8.83 -12.63 1.05
CA ASP A 104 -7.84 -13.70 1.15
C ASP A 104 -6.79 -13.33 2.20
N GLU A 105 -6.38 -14.26 3.05
CA GLU A 105 -5.35 -14.03 4.05
C GLU A 105 -4.08 -14.79 3.75
N THR A 106 -2.95 -14.08 3.76
CA THR A 106 -1.63 -14.66 3.58
C THR A 106 -0.82 -14.49 4.86
N PRO A 107 -0.40 -15.57 5.53
CA PRO A 107 0.55 -15.49 6.64
C PRO A 107 1.89 -14.92 6.19
N MET A 108 2.41 -13.92 6.91
CA MET A 108 3.67 -13.26 6.57
C MET A 108 4.64 -13.27 7.77
N PRO A 109 5.83 -13.88 7.63
CA PRO A 109 6.87 -13.79 8.64
C PRO A 109 7.48 -12.39 8.66
N VAL A 110 7.35 -11.68 9.78
CA VAL A 110 7.88 -10.34 9.99
C VAL A 110 8.95 -10.39 11.06
N LEU A 111 10.09 -9.72 10.83
CA LEU A 111 11.14 -9.60 11.84
C LEU A 111 10.64 -8.79 13.03
N ASP A 112 10.80 -9.34 14.24
CA ASP A 112 10.53 -8.66 15.50
C ASP A 112 11.88 -8.30 16.15
N PRO A 113 12.33 -7.02 16.08
CA PRO A 113 13.63 -6.61 16.60
C PRO A 113 13.76 -6.79 18.11
N VAL A 114 12.66 -6.74 18.85
CA VAL A 114 12.64 -6.87 20.31
C VAL A 114 12.84 -8.32 20.71
N ARG A 115 12.24 -9.25 19.95
CA ARG A 115 12.32 -10.69 20.25
C ARG A 115 13.49 -11.41 19.55
N GLY A 116 14.16 -10.75 18.61
CA GLY A 116 15.25 -11.35 17.82
C GLY A 116 14.84 -12.52 16.93
N ARG A 117 13.53 -12.72 16.71
CA ARG A 117 12.95 -13.80 15.89
C ARG A 117 11.85 -13.28 14.99
N THR A 118 11.46 -14.05 13.99
CA THR A 118 10.28 -13.74 13.19
C THR A 118 9.02 -14.00 13.98
N ARG A 119 8.04 -13.11 13.84
CA ARG A 119 6.66 -13.33 14.26
C ARG A 119 5.79 -13.52 13.02
N ILE A 120 4.77 -14.37 13.12
CA ILE A 120 3.81 -14.55 12.03
C ILE A 120 2.74 -13.47 12.16
N CYS A 121 2.73 -12.55 11.20
CA CYS A 121 1.68 -11.56 10.99
C CYS A 121 0.78 -12.01 9.82
N GLN A 122 -0.22 -11.21 9.49
CA GLN A 122 -1.11 -11.48 8.36
C GLN A 122 -1.16 -10.30 7.40
N PHE A 123 -1.31 -10.63 6.13
CA PHE A 123 -1.58 -9.69 5.06
C PHE A 123 -2.91 -10.09 4.42
N TRP A 124 -3.90 -9.22 4.51
CA TRP A 124 -5.25 -9.45 4.01
C TRP A 124 -5.42 -8.75 2.67
N ALA A 125 -5.73 -9.50 1.63
CA ALA A 125 -6.05 -8.98 0.33
C ALA A 125 -7.57 -8.79 0.23
N HIS A 126 -8.02 -7.54 0.26
CA HIS A 126 -9.39 -7.17 -0.05
C HIS A 126 -9.47 -6.92 -1.55
N ALA A 127 -10.35 -7.62 -2.26
CA ALA A 127 -10.50 -7.47 -3.70
C ALA A 127 -11.98 -7.29 -4.09
N THR A 128 -12.20 -6.53 -5.14
CA THR A 128 -13.49 -6.41 -5.83
C THR A 128 -13.24 -6.74 -7.28
N ASP A 129 -14.05 -7.61 -7.88
CA ASP A 129 -14.05 -7.84 -9.32
C ASP A 129 -15.40 -8.45 -9.73
N ASP A 130 -16.33 -7.60 -10.15
CA ASP A 130 -17.66 -8.06 -10.54
C ASP A 130 -17.78 -8.38 -12.05
N ARG A 131 -16.68 -8.34 -12.81
CA ARG A 131 -16.72 -8.47 -14.29
C ARG A 131 -17.35 -9.78 -14.75
N ALA A 132 -17.10 -10.88 -14.05
CA ALA A 132 -17.70 -12.18 -14.38
C ALA A 132 -19.23 -12.21 -14.21
N TRP A 133 -19.79 -11.31 -13.39
CA TRP A 133 -21.22 -11.22 -13.09
C TRP A 133 -21.87 -9.95 -13.65
N LYS A 134 -21.16 -9.18 -14.50
CA LYS A 134 -21.60 -7.88 -15.04
C LYS A 134 -22.06 -6.90 -13.94
N GLY A 135 -21.46 -6.97 -12.76
CA GLY A 135 -21.79 -6.08 -11.65
C GLY A 135 -21.05 -4.73 -11.74
N PRO A 136 -21.41 -3.77 -10.88
CA PRO A 136 -20.91 -2.40 -10.95
C PRO A 136 -19.50 -2.22 -10.35
N ALA A 137 -18.99 -3.20 -9.59
CA ALA A 137 -17.71 -3.07 -8.92
C ALA A 137 -16.52 -3.24 -9.89
N PRO A 138 -15.66 -2.21 -10.06
CA PRO A 138 -14.47 -2.33 -10.88
C PRO A 138 -13.43 -3.26 -10.22
N PRO A 139 -12.52 -3.87 -11.03
CA PRO A 139 -11.43 -4.67 -10.51
C PRO A 139 -10.49 -3.80 -9.67
N ALA A 140 -10.34 -4.14 -8.39
CA ALA A 140 -9.43 -3.47 -7.47
C ALA A 140 -8.93 -4.45 -6.40
N VAL A 141 -7.73 -4.19 -5.88
CA VAL A 141 -7.18 -4.89 -4.71
C VAL A 141 -6.54 -3.88 -3.76
N ALA A 142 -6.85 -4.02 -2.47
CA ALA A 142 -6.24 -3.29 -1.39
C ALA A 142 -5.71 -4.29 -0.36
N TYR A 143 -4.53 -4.02 0.19
CA TYR A 143 -3.92 -4.91 1.17
C TYR A 143 -3.88 -4.29 2.56
N VAL A 144 -4.38 -5.02 3.55
CA VAL A 144 -4.39 -4.60 4.95
C VAL A 144 -3.44 -5.48 5.76
N PHE A 145 -2.47 -4.85 6.42
CA PHE A 145 -1.55 -5.55 7.30
C PHE A 145 -2.13 -5.66 8.71
N ALA A 146 -2.01 -6.84 9.32
CA ALA A 146 -2.41 -7.12 10.69
C ALA A 146 -1.29 -7.80 11.47
N ASP A 147 -1.06 -7.36 12.70
CA ASP A 147 0.06 -7.83 13.54
C ASP A 147 -0.16 -9.22 14.15
N GLY A 148 -1.38 -9.76 14.06
CA GLY A 148 -1.74 -11.06 14.59
C GLY A 148 -2.74 -11.81 13.71
N ARG A 149 -3.00 -13.06 14.10
CA ARG A 149 -3.91 -14.00 13.39
C ARG A 149 -5.34 -14.03 13.93
N GLY A 150 -5.72 -13.01 14.70
CA GLY A 150 -6.93 -13.04 15.51
C GLY A 150 -8.17 -12.58 14.76
N LYS A 151 -9.34 -13.13 15.10
CA LYS A 151 -10.65 -12.68 14.58
C LYS A 151 -10.88 -11.17 14.77
N LYS A 152 -10.28 -10.57 15.81
CA LYS A 152 -10.40 -9.14 16.12
C LYS A 152 -9.88 -8.27 14.99
N GLU A 153 -8.83 -8.70 14.29
CA GLU A 153 -8.22 -7.95 13.20
C GLU A 153 -9.19 -7.84 12.02
N ILE A 154 -9.74 -8.95 11.55
CA ILE A 154 -10.67 -8.95 10.41
C ILE A 154 -12.00 -8.25 10.74
N VAL A 155 -12.49 -8.37 11.98
CA VAL A 155 -13.70 -7.64 12.43
C VAL A 155 -13.46 -6.13 12.43
N ALA A 156 -12.29 -5.67 12.88
CA ALA A 156 -11.94 -4.26 12.83
C ALA A 156 -11.79 -3.76 11.38
N GLN A 157 -11.21 -4.59 10.50
CA GLN A 157 -11.02 -4.27 9.09
C GLN A 157 -12.35 -4.16 8.32
N LEU A 158 -13.34 -5.01 8.65
CA LEU A 158 -14.65 -5.01 8.01
C LEU A 158 -15.70 -4.19 8.78
N ALA A 159 -15.26 -3.35 9.71
CA ALA A 159 -16.16 -2.49 10.47
C ALA A 159 -16.93 -1.54 9.51
N GLY A 160 -18.25 -1.68 9.48
CA GLY A 160 -19.13 -0.89 8.62
C GLY A 160 -19.29 -1.43 7.19
N PHE A 161 -18.69 -2.58 6.85
CA PHE A 161 -18.98 -3.27 5.60
C PHE A 161 -20.38 -3.91 5.67
N GLU A 162 -21.16 -3.78 4.60
CA GLU A 162 -22.45 -4.44 4.44
C GLU A 162 -22.51 -5.18 3.11
N GLY A 163 -22.83 -6.47 3.13
CA GLY A 163 -22.88 -7.28 1.90
C GLY A 163 -22.38 -8.72 2.04
N VAL A 164 -21.80 -9.25 0.98
CA VAL A 164 -21.31 -10.61 0.85
C VAL A 164 -19.79 -10.61 0.87
N LEU A 165 -19.21 -11.24 1.90
CA LEU A 165 -17.78 -11.52 1.95
C LEU A 165 -17.50 -12.90 1.37
N GLN A 166 -16.75 -12.95 0.28
CA GLN A 166 -16.24 -14.17 -0.30
C GLN A 166 -14.84 -14.48 0.21
N VAL A 167 -14.62 -15.69 0.69
CA VAL A 167 -13.36 -16.11 1.31
C VAL A 167 -12.91 -17.46 0.79
N ASP A 168 -11.60 -17.67 0.64
CA ASP A 168 -11.06 -19.03 0.54
C ASP A 168 -11.26 -19.73 1.90
N GLY A 169 -11.41 -21.05 1.92
CA GLY A 169 -11.97 -21.87 3.01
C GLY A 169 -11.22 -21.89 4.35
N TYR A 170 -10.79 -20.74 4.86
CA TYR A 170 -10.02 -20.59 6.08
C TYR A 170 -10.88 -20.70 7.34
N ALA A 171 -10.32 -21.39 8.34
CA ALA A 171 -10.96 -21.69 9.61
C ALA A 171 -11.35 -20.45 10.44
N ALA A 172 -10.68 -19.30 10.26
CA ALA A 172 -11.07 -18.08 10.98
C ALA A 172 -12.46 -17.60 10.56
N TYR A 173 -12.84 -17.79 9.29
CA TYR A 173 -14.18 -17.45 8.80
C TYR A 173 -15.24 -18.45 9.23
N ALA A 174 -14.93 -19.76 9.30
CA ALA A 174 -15.86 -20.76 9.82
C ALA A 174 -16.32 -20.43 11.25
N SER A 175 -15.39 -19.93 12.07
CA SER A 175 -15.68 -19.46 13.43
C SER A 175 -16.43 -18.12 13.48
N LEU A 176 -16.50 -17.40 12.35
CA LEU A 176 -17.33 -16.22 12.13
C LEU A 176 -18.66 -16.58 11.47
N VAL A 177 -18.96 -17.86 11.17
CA VAL A 177 -20.25 -18.29 10.62
C VAL A 177 -21.27 -18.67 11.72
N GLY A 178 -20.88 -18.73 13.00
CA GLY A 178 -21.81 -19.00 14.14
C GLY A 178 -21.87 -18.00 15.30
N ASP A 179 -20.91 -17.08 15.46
CA ASP A 179 -20.88 -16.10 16.56
C ASP A 179 -21.82 -14.89 16.34
N ALA A 180 -23.06 -14.95 16.84
CA ALA A 180 -24.00 -13.82 16.85
C ALA A 180 -23.54 -12.62 17.71
N LYS A 181 -22.41 -12.74 18.41
CA LYS A 181 -21.83 -11.72 19.30
C LYS A 181 -20.79 -10.82 18.63
N VAL A 182 -20.54 -10.97 17.34
CA VAL A 182 -19.62 -10.08 16.59
C VAL A 182 -20.37 -8.78 16.25
N PRO A 183 -19.92 -7.61 16.74
CA PRO A 183 -20.53 -6.32 16.39
C PRO A 183 -20.48 -6.10 14.88
N GLY A 184 -21.60 -5.68 14.27
CA GLY A 184 -21.69 -5.43 12.83
C GLY A 184 -21.86 -6.68 11.96
N ARG A 185 -21.99 -7.87 12.53
CA ARG A 185 -22.21 -9.10 11.74
C ARG A 185 -23.56 -9.14 11.01
N SER A 186 -24.60 -8.50 11.54
CA SER A 186 -25.91 -8.45 10.88
C SER A 186 -25.87 -7.75 9.53
N SER A 187 -24.82 -6.95 9.26
CA SER A 187 -24.70 -6.21 8.01
C SER A 187 -24.02 -7.01 6.88
N TRP A 188 -23.33 -8.13 7.16
CA TRP A 188 -22.67 -8.91 6.11
C TRP A 188 -22.70 -10.43 6.32
N ARG A 189 -22.65 -11.18 5.22
CA ARG A 189 -22.73 -12.66 5.19
C ARG A 189 -21.51 -13.25 4.51
N ILE A 190 -21.04 -14.39 5.00
CA ILE A 190 -19.89 -15.10 4.45
C ILE A 190 -20.36 -16.13 3.43
N VAL A 191 -19.74 -16.13 2.25
CA VAL A 191 -19.85 -17.20 1.25
C VAL A 191 -18.47 -17.81 1.07
N SER A 192 -18.30 -19.06 1.53
CA SER A 192 -17.05 -19.81 1.38
C SER A 192 -17.09 -20.67 0.13
N PHE A 193 -15.99 -20.72 -0.62
CA PHE A 193 -15.80 -21.74 -1.66
C PHE A 193 -15.07 -22.93 -1.06
N THR A 194 -15.72 -24.08 -0.94
CA THR A 194 -15.01 -25.35 -0.82
C THR A 194 -14.38 -25.64 -2.17
N ARG A 195 -13.04 -25.71 -2.24
CA ARG A 195 -12.38 -26.32 -3.41
C ARG A 195 -12.98 -27.71 -3.59
N ALA A 196 -13.71 -27.93 -4.68
CA ALA A 196 -14.02 -29.28 -5.12
C ALA A 196 -12.67 -29.99 -5.29
N ALA A 197 -12.44 -31.05 -4.52
CA ALA A 197 -11.28 -31.90 -4.68
C ALA A 197 -11.31 -32.43 -6.12
N THR A 198 -10.43 -31.93 -6.97
CA THR A 198 -10.13 -32.57 -8.25
C THR A 198 -9.48 -33.92 -7.92
N SER A 199 -10.22 -34.98 -8.23
CA SER A 199 -9.83 -36.40 -8.22
C SER A 199 -8.62 -36.69 -9.10
#